data_AF-A0A7Y2XNN8-F1
#
_entry.id   AF-A0A7Y2XNN8-F1
#
_cell.length_a   1.000
_cell.length_b   1.000
_cell.length_c   1.000
_cell.angle_alpha   90.00
_cell.angle_beta   90.00
_cell.angle_gamma   90.00
#
_symmetry.space_group_name_H-M   'P 1'
#
loop_
_entity.id
_entity.type
_entity.pdbx_description
1 polymer ?
#
loop_
_entity_poly.entity_id
_entity_poly.type
_entity_poly.pdbx_seq_one_letter_code
_entity_poly.pdbx_strand_id
1 'polypeptide(L)'
;MGFGWWSWIIPLDNGEVSAGVTWDERLFTPPEGADMAERVKKHLLKHPVGRVMFGNAEAVPNDNRYYKGLPYYSEKIAGDGWTVVGDAGGFMDPLYSQGLDFCSHTVYNSFSLIRKHYMGECVQEEFDVKNAAYVKSYFDWFNAIYKDKYWYMGDAELMFVAFLLDISTYFIGPVRLVYSNQDLEFGKMPYSGFAGDVFARFMRFYNRRLVTLAKKKIKAGKFGDKNLNHHFITKNAFTPGNPTLKLMFKGIRIWLKCELQYMFTSPASAEREPSPTTPMPSVASMTAAPVPKTP
;
A
#
# COMPACT_ATOMS: atom_id res chain seq x y z
N MET A 1 5.21 10.39 -5.99
CA MET A 1 4.70 9.13 -6.59
C MET A 1 4.41 9.38 -8.06
N GLY A 2 4.46 8.35 -8.88
CA GLY A 2 4.16 8.39 -10.32
C GLY A 2 3.56 7.06 -10.80
N PHE A 3 3.39 6.92 -12.11
CA PHE A 3 2.84 5.69 -12.67
C PHE A 3 3.79 4.51 -12.44
N GLY A 4 3.32 3.47 -11.74
CA GLY A 4 4.13 2.29 -11.46
C GLY A 4 5.17 2.45 -10.34
N TRP A 5 5.24 3.59 -9.64
CA TRP A 5 6.21 3.79 -8.55
C TRP A 5 5.77 4.82 -7.50
N TRP A 6 6.33 4.72 -6.30
CA TRP A 6 6.28 5.79 -5.31
C TRP A 6 7.60 5.90 -4.56
N SER A 7 7.74 6.96 -3.76
CA SER A 7 8.95 7.21 -2.98
C SER A 7 8.57 7.75 -1.60
N TRP A 8 9.25 7.26 -0.57
CA TRP A 8 9.20 7.84 0.77
C TRP A 8 10.34 8.83 0.96
N ILE A 9 10.09 9.82 1.83
CA ILE A 9 11.06 10.83 2.28
C ILE A 9 10.81 11.00 3.78
N ILE A 10 11.70 10.46 4.61
CA ILE A 10 11.56 10.42 6.07
C ILE A 10 12.77 11.14 6.68
N PRO A 11 12.61 12.40 7.15
CA PRO A 11 13.66 13.11 7.87
C PRO A 11 14.01 12.40 9.18
N LEU A 12 15.31 12.35 9.50
CA LEU A 12 15.86 11.82 10.74
C LEU A 12 16.30 12.98 11.65
N ASP A 13 16.53 12.68 12.93
CA ASP A 13 16.88 13.68 13.96
C ASP A 13 18.29 14.25 13.83
N ASN A 14 19.19 13.51 13.18
CA ASN A 14 20.58 13.89 12.90
C ASN A 14 20.75 14.75 11.63
N GLY A 15 19.65 15.13 10.96
CA GLY A 15 19.67 15.91 9.72
C GLY A 15 19.80 15.06 8.45
N GLU A 16 19.92 13.73 8.56
CA GLU A 16 19.84 12.81 7.42
C GLU A 16 18.38 12.61 6.99
N VAL A 17 18.19 12.05 5.79
CA VAL A 17 16.88 11.76 5.24
C VAL A 17 16.88 10.35 4.68
N SER A 18 16.06 9.47 5.25
CA SER A 18 15.77 8.17 4.63
C SER A 18 14.90 8.38 3.39
N ALA A 19 15.40 7.95 2.24
CA ALA A 19 14.72 8.03 0.97
C ALA A 19 14.77 6.69 0.25
N GLY A 20 13.65 6.30 -0.35
CA GLY A 20 13.57 5.09 -1.14
C GLY A 20 12.57 5.20 -2.26
N VAL A 21 12.72 4.35 -3.27
CA VAL A 21 11.81 4.23 -4.40
C VAL A 21 11.31 2.79 -4.44
N THR A 22 10.00 2.61 -4.45
CA THR A 22 9.34 1.31 -4.61
C THR A 22 8.56 1.32 -5.91
N TRP A 23 8.60 0.23 -6.66
CA TRP A 23 7.95 0.16 -7.96
C TRP A 23 7.41 -1.24 -8.26
N ASP A 24 6.48 -1.27 -9.21
CA ASP A 24 5.97 -2.48 -9.82
C ASP A 24 6.72 -2.73 -11.13
N GLU A 25 7.50 -3.82 -11.17
CA GLU A 25 8.33 -4.20 -12.33
C GLU A 25 7.51 -4.42 -13.61
N ARG A 26 6.19 -4.61 -13.52
CA ARG A 26 5.29 -4.67 -14.68
C ARG A 26 5.06 -3.32 -15.34
N LEU A 27 5.27 -2.21 -14.60
CA LEU A 27 4.82 -0.87 -14.97
C LEU A 27 5.94 0.15 -15.07
N PHE A 28 7.01 -0.02 -14.28
CA PHE A 28 8.08 0.95 -14.19
C PHE A 28 9.43 0.28 -14.00
N THR A 29 10.43 0.82 -14.70
CA THR A 29 11.84 0.45 -14.52
C THR A 29 12.61 1.69 -14.06
N PRO A 30 13.28 1.66 -12.90
CA PRO A 30 14.12 2.77 -12.45
C PRO A 30 15.21 3.09 -13.48
N PRO A 31 15.61 4.37 -13.63
CA PRO A 31 16.68 4.75 -14.55
C PRO A 31 17.97 3.95 -14.33
N GLU A 32 18.73 3.73 -15.40
CA GLU A 32 20.10 3.20 -15.30
C GLU A 32 21.05 4.21 -14.65
N GLY A 33 22.11 3.69 -14.03
CA GLY A 33 23.16 4.46 -13.35
C GLY A 33 24.22 3.53 -12.75
N ALA A 34 25.37 4.10 -12.39
CA ALA A 34 26.55 3.34 -11.96
C ALA A 34 26.33 2.68 -10.59
N ASP A 35 25.68 3.39 -9.66
CA ASP A 35 25.28 2.85 -8.37
C ASP A 35 23.81 3.16 -8.02
N MET A 36 23.31 2.48 -6.98
CA MET A 36 21.91 2.60 -6.54
C MET A 36 21.56 3.99 -6.01
N ALA A 37 22.50 4.66 -5.34
CA ALA A 37 22.27 5.96 -4.73
C ALA A 37 22.08 7.04 -5.80
N GLU A 38 22.94 7.02 -6.82
CA GLU A 38 22.85 7.88 -7.99
C GLU A 38 21.53 7.66 -8.75
N ARG A 39 21.13 6.40 -8.94
CA ARG A 39 19.87 6.06 -9.62
C ARG A 39 18.66 6.63 -8.87
N VAL A 40 18.62 6.45 -7.54
CA VAL A 40 17.56 7.00 -6.68
C VAL A 40 17.59 8.53 -6.73
N LYS A 41 18.73 9.18 -6.46
CA LYS A 41 18.86 10.64 -6.48
C LYS A 41 18.44 11.21 -7.83
N LYS A 42 18.97 10.68 -8.94
CA LYS A 42 18.62 11.10 -10.31
C LYS A 42 17.12 10.95 -10.60
N HIS A 43 16.49 9.89 -10.09
CA HIS A 43 15.05 9.72 -10.21
C HIS A 43 14.28 10.77 -9.40
N LEU A 44 14.63 10.97 -8.14
CA LEU A 44 13.97 11.93 -7.24
C LEU A 44 14.09 13.38 -7.76
N LEU A 45 15.24 13.76 -8.32
CA LEU A 45 15.47 15.10 -8.90
C LEU A 45 14.59 15.42 -10.13
N LYS A 46 13.89 14.42 -10.71
CA LYS A 46 12.87 14.67 -11.74
C LYS A 46 11.63 15.34 -11.17
N HIS A 47 11.37 15.20 -9.86
CA HIS A 47 10.19 15.75 -9.18
C HIS A 47 10.53 17.05 -8.44
N PRO A 48 9.64 18.07 -8.41
CA PRO A 48 9.90 19.34 -7.73
C PRO A 48 10.30 19.18 -6.26
N VAL A 49 9.58 18.35 -5.51
CA VAL A 49 9.90 18.00 -4.11
C VAL A 49 11.31 17.41 -3.99
N GLY A 50 11.70 16.53 -4.92
CA GLY A 50 13.02 15.91 -4.87
C GLY A 50 14.14 16.90 -5.16
N ARG A 51 13.93 17.91 -6.02
CA ARG A 51 14.92 18.99 -6.22
C ARG A 51 15.14 19.82 -4.96
N VAL A 52 14.07 20.11 -4.23
CA VAL A 52 14.14 20.85 -2.96
C VAL A 52 14.85 20.02 -1.90
N MET A 53 14.47 18.74 -1.74
CA MET A 53 14.99 17.89 -0.67
C MET A 53 16.41 17.36 -0.93
N PHE A 54 16.75 17.05 -2.18
CA PHE A 54 17.94 16.27 -2.52
C PHE A 54 18.91 16.95 -3.48
N GLY A 55 18.67 18.21 -3.89
CA GLY A 55 19.55 18.93 -4.83
C GLY A 55 21.02 18.92 -4.38
N ASN A 56 21.23 19.24 -3.10
CA ASN A 56 22.55 19.29 -2.47
C ASN A 56 22.80 18.11 -1.52
N ALA A 57 21.90 17.13 -1.45
CA ALA A 57 22.07 15.99 -0.55
C ALA A 57 23.15 15.04 -1.08
N GLU A 58 24.00 14.55 -0.20
CA GLU A 58 24.99 13.53 -0.50
C GLU A 58 24.50 12.17 0.03
N ALA A 59 24.75 11.11 -0.73
CA ALA A 59 24.38 9.77 -0.28
C ALA A 59 25.31 9.34 0.85
N VAL A 60 24.75 8.80 1.93
CA VAL A 60 25.54 8.21 3.01
C VAL A 60 26.29 7.00 2.45
N PRO A 61 27.64 6.96 2.55
CA PRO A 61 28.42 5.85 2.02
C PRO A 61 27.99 4.51 2.60
N ASN A 62 27.88 3.49 1.75
CA ASN A 62 27.53 2.11 2.12
C ASN A 62 26.14 1.90 2.77
N ASP A 63 25.23 2.88 2.73
CA ASP A 63 23.88 2.74 3.30
C ASP A 63 22.78 2.48 2.25
N ASN A 64 23.18 2.05 1.05
CA ASN A 64 22.24 1.75 -0.03
C ASN A 64 21.78 0.29 0.05
N ARG A 65 20.47 0.08 0.16
CA ARG A 65 19.85 -1.24 0.18
C ARG A 65 18.95 -1.47 -1.04
N TYR A 66 18.88 -2.72 -1.48
CA TYR A 66 18.05 -3.13 -2.59
C TYR A 66 17.38 -4.46 -2.27
N TYR A 67 16.06 -4.50 -2.40
CA TYR A 67 15.24 -5.66 -2.12
C TYR A 67 14.34 -5.97 -3.32
N LYS A 68 14.12 -7.25 -3.58
CA LYS A 68 13.25 -7.77 -4.64
C LYS A 68 12.26 -8.77 -4.04
N GLY A 69 11.13 -8.99 -4.73
CA GLY A 69 10.13 -9.97 -4.30
C GLY A 69 9.51 -9.61 -2.94
N LEU A 70 9.27 -8.32 -2.71
CA LEU A 70 8.78 -7.82 -1.42
C LEU A 70 7.49 -8.52 -0.94
N PRO A 71 6.47 -8.78 -1.76
CA PRO A 71 5.30 -9.52 -1.29
C PRO A 71 5.62 -10.99 -1.08
N TYR A 72 5.68 -11.43 0.18
CA TYR A 72 5.85 -12.84 0.57
C TYR A 72 5.13 -13.14 1.88
N TYR A 73 4.84 -14.41 2.14
CA TYR A 73 4.20 -14.87 3.37
C TYR A 73 4.59 -16.32 3.70
N SER A 74 4.56 -16.66 4.98
CA SER A 74 4.64 -18.02 5.51
C SER A 74 3.25 -18.64 5.59
N GLU A 75 3.13 -19.92 5.25
CA GLU A 75 1.86 -20.65 5.40
C GLU A 75 1.49 -20.90 6.88
N LYS A 76 2.49 -20.91 7.76
CA LYS A 76 2.34 -21.10 9.20
C LYS A 76 3.22 -20.11 9.96
N ILE A 77 2.71 -19.61 11.08
CA ILE A 77 3.38 -18.70 12.02
C ILE A 77 3.50 -19.26 13.44
N ALA A 78 2.94 -20.45 13.70
CA ALA A 78 3.11 -21.16 14.95
C ALA A 78 3.03 -22.68 14.74
N GLY A 79 3.74 -23.40 15.60
CA GLY A 79 3.71 -24.85 15.72
C GLY A 79 4.36 -25.29 17.03
N ASP A 80 4.50 -26.59 17.21
CA ASP A 80 5.08 -27.13 18.45
C ASP A 80 6.53 -26.66 18.64
N GLY A 81 6.77 -25.95 19.74
CA GLY A 81 8.08 -25.39 20.09
C GLY A 81 8.53 -24.17 19.29
N TRP A 82 7.71 -23.57 18.41
CA TRP A 82 8.12 -22.41 17.62
C TRP A 82 6.98 -21.44 17.27
N THR A 83 7.35 -20.18 17.02
CA THR A 83 6.47 -19.13 16.50
C THR A 83 7.27 -18.12 15.69
N VAL A 84 6.60 -17.43 14.77
CA VAL A 84 7.19 -16.47 13.83
C VAL A 84 6.51 -15.10 14.03
N VAL A 85 7.32 -14.04 13.99
CA VAL A 85 6.87 -12.66 14.22
C VAL A 85 7.37 -11.72 13.13
N GLY A 86 6.60 -10.65 12.88
CA GLY A 86 6.96 -9.58 11.95
C GLY A 86 7.31 -10.07 10.55
N ASP A 87 8.37 -9.50 10.00
CA ASP A 87 8.82 -9.75 8.63
C ASP A 87 9.25 -11.19 8.38
N ALA A 88 9.57 -11.98 9.43
CA ALA A 88 9.82 -13.41 9.26
C ALA A 88 8.56 -14.18 8.84
N GLY A 89 7.36 -13.65 9.15
CA GLY A 89 6.09 -14.21 8.73
C GLY A 89 5.67 -13.74 7.34
N GLY A 90 5.93 -12.48 6.99
CA GLY A 90 5.54 -11.94 5.70
C GLY A 90 5.70 -10.43 5.60
N PHE A 91 5.75 -9.96 4.36
CA PHE A 91 5.81 -8.54 4.01
C PHE A 91 4.94 -8.29 2.77
N MET A 92 4.37 -7.09 2.63
CA MET A 92 3.50 -6.76 1.50
C MET A 92 4.06 -5.60 0.67
N ASP A 93 4.08 -4.41 1.25
CA ASP A 93 4.55 -3.17 0.62
C ASP A 93 4.87 -2.14 1.74
N PRO A 94 5.89 -1.29 1.60
CA PRO A 94 6.18 -0.27 2.59
C PRO A 94 5.16 0.88 2.64
N LEU A 95 4.24 0.98 1.67
CA LEU A 95 3.22 2.01 1.63
C LEU A 95 2.29 1.90 2.85
N TYR A 96 2.03 3.03 3.51
CA TYR A 96 1.26 3.13 4.76
C TYR A 96 1.89 2.47 5.99
N SER A 97 3.14 1.97 5.90
CA SER A 97 3.89 1.48 7.06
C SER A 97 3.19 0.37 7.87
N GLN A 98 2.32 -0.41 7.24
CA GLN A 98 1.51 -1.44 7.89
C GLN A 98 2.38 -2.58 8.51
N GLY A 99 3.63 -2.73 8.09
CA GLY A 99 4.53 -3.77 8.61
C GLY A 99 4.69 -3.74 10.14
N LEU A 100 4.68 -2.56 10.76
CA LEU A 100 4.78 -2.42 12.22
C LEU A 100 3.50 -2.89 12.94
N ASP A 101 2.33 -2.60 12.39
CA ASP A 101 1.07 -3.14 12.92
C ASP A 101 1.08 -4.67 12.83
N PHE A 102 1.45 -5.18 11.66
CA PHE A 102 1.51 -6.62 11.41
C PHE A 102 2.49 -7.34 12.34
N CYS A 103 3.66 -6.72 12.58
CA CYS A 103 4.62 -7.15 13.59
C CYS A 103 4.00 -7.16 14.99
N SER A 104 3.30 -6.10 15.39
CA SER A 104 2.66 -6.01 16.71
C SER A 104 1.63 -7.13 16.95
N HIS A 105 0.78 -7.41 15.96
CA HIS A 105 -0.20 -8.50 16.04
C HIS A 105 0.45 -9.89 16.11
N THR A 106 1.49 -10.13 15.33
CA THR A 106 2.19 -11.43 15.35
C THR A 106 2.98 -11.62 16.65
N VAL A 107 3.68 -10.59 17.14
CA VAL A 107 4.34 -10.59 18.46
C VAL A 107 3.35 -10.89 19.58
N TYR A 108 2.19 -10.24 19.58
CA TYR A 108 1.18 -10.48 20.63
C TYR A 108 0.55 -11.88 20.54
N ASN A 109 0.38 -12.41 19.33
CA ASN A 109 -0.02 -13.81 19.11
C ASN A 109 1.00 -14.79 19.72
N SER A 110 2.29 -14.58 19.46
CA SER A 110 3.38 -15.37 20.05
C SER A 110 3.39 -15.27 21.57
N PHE A 111 3.31 -14.05 22.12
CA PHE A 111 3.22 -13.81 23.55
C PHE A 111 2.05 -14.58 24.18
N SER A 112 0.87 -14.53 23.55
CA SER A 112 -0.33 -15.21 24.05
C SER A 112 -0.15 -16.73 24.11
N LEU A 113 0.44 -17.35 23.09
CA LEU A 113 0.73 -18.79 23.06
C LEU A 113 1.75 -19.17 24.14
N ILE A 114 2.85 -18.42 24.24
CA ILE A 114 3.91 -18.67 25.22
C ILE A 114 3.36 -18.56 26.64
N ARG A 115 2.59 -17.52 26.93
CA ARG A 115 1.98 -17.32 28.24
C ARG A 115 1.08 -18.50 28.63
N LYS A 116 0.16 -18.90 27.74
CA LYS A 116 -0.76 -20.03 27.99
C LYS A 116 -0.02 -21.34 28.25
N HIS A 117 1.01 -21.61 27.45
CA HIS A 117 1.85 -22.79 27.65
C HIS A 117 2.48 -22.81 29.06
N TYR A 118 3.07 -21.70 29.51
CA TYR A 118 3.66 -21.59 30.85
C TYR A 118 2.62 -21.58 31.99
N MET A 119 1.34 -21.35 31.69
CA MET A 119 0.23 -21.50 32.64
C MET A 119 -0.33 -22.93 32.69
N GLY A 120 0.24 -23.87 31.92
CA GLY A 120 -0.21 -25.27 31.85
C GLY A 120 -1.40 -25.49 30.93
N GLU A 121 -1.78 -24.51 30.10
CA GLU A 121 -2.84 -24.65 29.11
C GLU A 121 -2.34 -25.38 27.86
N CYS A 122 -3.21 -26.19 27.23
CA CYS A 122 -2.93 -26.81 25.94
C CYS A 122 -3.08 -25.77 24.81
N VAL A 123 -2.00 -25.52 24.07
CA VAL A 123 -1.97 -24.54 22.96
C VAL A 123 -2.00 -25.17 21.57
N GLN A 124 -1.93 -26.51 21.47
CA GLN A 124 -1.82 -27.21 20.20
C GLN A 124 -3.00 -26.91 19.25
N GLU A 125 -4.22 -26.81 19.81
CA GLU A 125 -5.43 -26.49 19.06
C GLU A 125 -5.45 -25.04 18.54
N GLU A 126 -4.68 -24.13 19.16
CA GLU A 126 -4.62 -22.73 18.73
C GLU A 126 -3.70 -22.48 17.54
N PHE A 127 -2.77 -23.40 17.26
CA PHE A 127 -1.82 -23.24 16.16
C PHE A 127 -2.53 -23.10 14.83
N ASP A 128 -3.45 -24.02 14.52
CA ASP A 128 -4.17 -24.02 13.25
C ASP A 128 -5.10 -22.80 13.12
N VAL A 129 -5.76 -22.41 14.22
CA VAL A 129 -6.60 -21.21 14.26
C VAL A 129 -5.78 -19.95 13.94
N LYS A 130 -4.62 -19.79 14.57
CA LYS A 130 -3.74 -18.63 14.35
C LYS A 130 -3.10 -18.65 12.96
N ASN A 131 -2.66 -19.81 12.48
CA ASN A 131 -2.12 -19.98 11.12
C ASN A 131 -3.16 -19.60 10.06
N ALA A 132 -4.39 -20.09 10.19
CA ALA A 132 -5.47 -19.76 9.25
C ALA A 132 -5.86 -18.27 9.31
N ALA A 133 -5.98 -17.70 10.51
CA ALA A 133 -6.27 -16.28 10.69
C ALA A 133 -5.19 -15.38 10.10
N TYR A 134 -3.92 -15.77 10.26
CA TYR A 134 -2.77 -15.09 9.69
C TYR A 134 -2.82 -15.04 8.17
N VAL A 135 -2.88 -16.20 7.51
CA VAL A 135 -2.89 -16.29 6.05
C VAL A 135 -4.07 -15.53 5.46
N LYS A 136 -5.25 -15.67 6.08
CA LYS A 136 -6.45 -14.94 5.65
C LYS A 136 -6.25 -13.42 5.76
N SER A 137 -5.78 -12.93 6.91
CA SER A 137 -5.55 -11.49 7.13
C SER A 137 -4.51 -10.93 6.16
N TYR A 138 -3.43 -11.67 5.91
CA TYR A 138 -2.41 -11.31 4.93
C TYR A 138 -3.05 -11.06 3.55
N PHE A 139 -3.82 -12.02 3.04
CA PHE A 139 -4.44 -11.89 1.73
C PHE A 139 -5.57 -10.87 1.69
N ASP A 140 -6.30 -10.67 2.78
CA ASP A 140 -7.32 -9.63 2.84
C ASP A 140 -6.70 -8.25 2.70
N TRP A 141 -5.64 -7.94 3.45
CA TRP A 141 -4.88 -6.69 3.30
C TRP A 141 -4.24 -6.56 1.93
N PHE A 142 -3.51 -7.57 1.48
CA PHE A 142 -2.80 -7.52 0.21
C PHE A 142 -3.74 -7.26 -0.96
N ASN A 143 -4.87 -7.98 -1.03
CA ASN A 143 -5.83 -7.79 -2.12
C ASN A 143 -6.66 -6.51 -1.97
N ALA A 144 -6.89 -6.04 -0.74
CA ALA A 144 -7.65 -4.82 -0.47
C ALA A 144 -6.85 -3.57 -0.82
N ILE A 145 -5.57 -3.52 -0.46
CA ILE A 145 -4.75 -2.34 -0.56
C ILE A 145 -3.74 -2.48 -1.69
N TYR A 146 -2.78 -3.39 -1.62
CA TYR A 146 -1.58 -3.28 -2.45
C TYR A 146 -1.74 -3.84 -3.87
N LYS A 147 -2.52 -4.91 -4.04
CA LYS A 147 -2.68 -5.58 -5.34
C LYS A 147 -3.12 -4.58 -6.41
N ASP A 148 -2.28 -4.43 -7.41
CA ASP A 148 -2.47 -3.56 -8.58
C ASP A 148 -2.63 -2.05 -8.27
N LYS A 149 -2.38 -1.60 -7.02
CA LYS A 149 -2.45 -0.17 -6.65
C LYS A 149 -1.55 0.73 -7.51
N TYR A 150 -0.39 0.21 -7.90
CA TYR A 150 0.59 0.88 -8.74
C TYR A 150 0.06 1.28 -10.14
N TRP A 151 -1.08 0.71 -10.59
CA TRP A 151 -1.76 1.14 -11.83
C TRP A 151 -2.40 2.53 -11.72
N TYR A 152 -2.80 2.95 -10.52
CA TYR A 152 -3.41 4.27 -10.30
C TYR A 152 -2.54 5.19 -9.46
N MET A 153 -1.43 4.68 -8.89
CA MET A 153 -0.37 5.55 -8.38
C MET A 153 0.08 6.52 -9.46
N GLY A 154 0.21 7.80 -9.09
CA GLY A 154 0.52 8.87 -10.05
C GLY A 154 -0.69 9.57 -10.67
N ASP A 155 -1.93 9.13 -10.42
CA ASP A 155 -3.13 9.94 -10.67
C ASP A 155 -3.64 10.50 -9.34
N ALA A 156 -3.53 11.82 -9.16
CA ALA A 156 -3.82 12.47 -7.88
C ALA A 156 -5.28 12.33 -7.44
N GLU A 157 -6.23 12.31 -8.38
CA GLU A 157 -7.66 12.14 -8.04
C GLU A 157 -7.93 10.70 -7.56
N LEU A 158 -7.44 9.70 -8.29
CA LEU A 158 -7.63 8.30 -7.89
C LEU A 158 -6.87 7.95 -6.61
N MET A 159 -5.63 8.45 -6.44
CA MET A 159 -4.87 8.26 -5.20
C MET A 159 -5.50 8.99 -4.03
N PHE A 160 -6.12 10.15 -4.22
CA PHE A 160 -6.84 10.82 -3.13
C PHE A 160 -8.09 10.05 -2.71
N VAL A 161 -8.82 9.47 -3.65
CA VAL A 161 -9.91 8.55 -3.34
C VAL A 161 -9.40 7.35 -2.55
N ALA A 162 -8.34 6.69 -3.02
CA ALA A 162 -7.73 5.56 -2.33
C ALA A 162 -7.30 5.95 -0.92
N PHE A 163 -6.54 7.03 -0.76
CA PHE A 163 -6.10 7.55 0.54
C PHE A 163 -7.26 7.78 1.51
N LEU A 164 -8.34 8.44 1.06
CA LEU A 164 -9.51 8.67 1.91
C LEU A 164 -10.16 7.36 2.35
N LEU A 165 -10.29 6.38 1.46
CA LEU A 165 -10.96 5.12 1.75
C LEU A 165 -10.07 4.17 2.58
N ASP A 166 -8.82 3.97 2.17
CA ASP A 166 -7.83 3.12 2.83
C ASP A 166 -7.68 3.54 4.30
N ILE A 167 -7.34 4.81 4.55
CA ILE A 167 -7.11 5.32 5.90
C ILE A 167 -8.42 5.37 6.69
N SER A 168 -9.56 5.69 6.07
CA SER A 168 -10.83 5.66 6.81
C SER A 168 -11.20 4.26 7.30
N THR A 169 -11.07 3.26 6.44
CA THR A 169 -11.37 1.86 6.80
C THR A 169 -10.43 1.34 7.89
N TYR A 170 -9.17 1.74 7.86
CA TYR A 170 -8.20 1.47 8.93
C TYR A 170 -8.61 2.10 10.28
N PHE A 171 -8.98 3.39 10.28
CA PHE A 171 -9.34 4.11 11.52
C PHE A 171 -10.72 3.74 12.09
N ILE A 172 -11.67 3.34 11.25
CA ILE A 172 -13.01 2.86 11.69
C ILE A 172 -12.94 1.41 12.17
N GLY A 173 -12.05 0.61 11.56
CA GLY A 173 -11.83 -0.80 11.89
C GLY A 173 -10.67 -0.99 12.87
N PRO A 174 -9.51 -1.52 12.42
CA PRO A 174 -8.40 -1.94 13.28
C PRO A 174 -8.01 -0.95 14.40
N VAL A 175 -7.80 0.33 14.08
CA VAL A 175 -7.37 1.33 15.08
C VAL A 175 -8.41 1.48 16.18
N ARG A 176 -9.68 1.70 15.82
CA ARG A 176 -10.76 1.85 16.80
C ARG A 176 -10.85 0.63 17.71
N LEU A 177 -10.72 -0.56 17.14
CA LEU A 177 -10.81 -1.82 17.89
C LEU A 177 -9.66 -1.94 18.89
N VAL A 178 -8.41 -1.78 18.45
CA VAL A 178 -7.22 -1.84 19.31
C VAL A 178 -7.29 -0.81 20.45
N TYR A 179 -7.72 0.42 20.17
CA TYR A 179 -7.86 1.47 21.20
C TYR A 179 -9.00 1.17 22.20
N SER A 180 -9.99 0.37 21.80
CA SER A 180 -11.12 0.02 22.68
C SER A 180 -10.84 -1.18 23.58
N ASN A 181 -10.10 -2.18 23.10
CA ASN A 181 -9.69 -3.34 23.87
C ASN A 181 -8.40 -3.91 23.32
N GLN A 182 -7.29 -3.41 23.84
CA GLN A 182 -5.95 -3.70 23.31
C GLN A 182 -5.61 -5.19 23.36
N ASP A 183 -5.81 -5.83 24.51
CA ASP A 183 -5.42 -7.23 24.74
C ASP A 183 -6.22 -8.20 23.86
N LEU A 184 -7.51 -7.91 23.65
CA LEU A 184 -8.37 -8.74 22.82
C LEU A 184 -8.02 -8.61 21.34
N GLU A 185 -7.78 -7.38 20.87
CA GLU A 185 -7.67 -7.10 19.44
C GLU A 185 -6.26 -7.35 18.90
N PHE A 186 -5.21 -7.17 19.70
CA PHE A 186 -3.87 -7.67 19.34
C PHE A 186 -3.78 -9.20 19.34
N GLY A 187 -4.62 -9.89 20.13
CA GLY A 187 -4.75 -11.35 20.09
C GLY A 187 -5.43 -11.90 18.83
N LYS A 188 -5.94 -11.02 17.96
CA LYS A 188 -6.55 -11.34 16.67
C LYS A 188 -5.69 -10.75 15.55
N MET A 189 -5.91 -11.27 14.35
CA MET A 189 -5.39 -10.63 13.15
C MET A 189 -6.36 -9.54 12.66
N PRO A 190 -5.85 -8.43 12.09
CA PRO A 190 -6.67 -7.38 11.47
C PRO A 190 -7.67 -7.92 10.44
N TYR A 191 -8.84 -7.28 10.35
CA TYR A 191 -9.96 -7.69 9.48
C TYR A 191 -10.39 -9.16 9.68
N SER A 192 -10.29 -9.67 10.90
CA SER A 192 -10.89 -10.95 11.30
C SER A 192 -12.40 -10.84 11.56
N GLY A 193 -13.09 -11.98 11.51
CA GLY A 193 -14.53 -12.09 11.74
C GLY A 193 -15.39 -11.49 10.63
N PHE A 194 -16.72 -11.59 10.80
CA PHE A 194 -17.69 -11.20 9.78
C PHE A 194 -17.58 -9.73 9.34
N ALA A 195 -17.45 -8.81 10.29
CA ALA A 195 -17.28 -7.40 9.97
C ALA A 195 -15.99 -7.15 9.17
N GLY A 196 -14.88 -7.79 9.59
CA GLY A 196 -13.61 -7.75 8.88
C GLY A 196 -13.74 -8.22 7.43
N ASP A 197 -14.44 -9.33 7.20
CA ASP A 197 -14.70 -9.88 5.86
C ASP A 197 -15.46 -8.89 4.97
N VAL A 198 -16.49 -8.25 5.51
CA VAL A 198 -17.29 -7.26 4.77
C VAL A 198 -16.42 -6.06 4.38
N PHE A 199 -15.61 -5.54 5.30
CA PHE A 199 -14.70 -4.43 5.01
C PHE A 199 -13.62 -4.82 4.01
N ALA A 200 -12.97 -5.98 4.17
CA ALA A 200 -11.96 -6.47 3.23
C ALA A 200 -12.52 -6.63 1.81
N ARG A 201 -13.75 -7.14 1.67
CA ARG A 201 -14.45 -7.24 0.37
C ARG A 201 -14.77 -5.88 -0.22
N PHE A 202 -15.26 -4.94 0.58
CA PHE A 202 -15.53 -3.57 0.15
C PHE A 202 -14.23 -2.88 -0.32
N MET A 203 -13.14 -3.04 0.42
CA MET A 203 -11.85 -2.46 0.06
C MET A 203 -11.28 -3.03 -1.22
N ARG A 204 -11.28 -4.37 -1.34
CA ARG A 204 -10.91 -5.06 -2.58
C ARG A 204 -11.75 -4.60 -3.76
N PHE A 205 -13.04 -4.35 -3.54
CA PHE A 205 -13.95 -3.88 -4.59
C PHE A 205 -13.56 -2.49 -5.08
N TYR A 206 -13.46 -1.49 -4.21
CA TYR A 206 -13.10 -0.14 -4.67
C TYR A 206 -11.69 -0.11 -5.25
N ASN A 207 -10.73 -0.85 -4.69
CA ASN A 207 -9.36 -0.90 -5.23
C ASN A 207 -9.33 -1.40 -6.67
N ARG A 208 -10.03 -2.52 -6.98
CA ARG A 208 -10.18 -3.03 -8.35
C ARG A 208 -10.88 -2.04 -9.27
N ARG A 209 -11.86 -1.30 -8.76
CA ARG A 209 -12.58 -0.26 -9.51
C ARG A 209 -11.67 0.93 -9.83
N LEU A 210 -10.83 1.37 -8.89
CA LEU A 210 -9.81 2.40 -9.13
C LEU A 210 -8.77 1.96 -10.17
N VAL A 211 -8.33 0.70 -10.15
CA VAL A 211 -7.47 0.14 -11.22
C VAL A 211 -8.16 0.21 -12.58
N THR A 212 -9.46 -0.12 -12.63
CA THR A 212 -10.25 -0.05 -13.87
C THR A 212 -10.35 1.39 -14.37
N LEU A 213 -10.61 2.34 -13.46
CA LEU A 213 -10.66 3.77 -13.78
C LEU A 213 -9.31 4.27 -14.30
N ALA A 214 -8.20 3.92 -13.65
CA ALA A 214 -6.87 4.29 -14.13
C ALA A 214 -6.65 3.78 -15.56
N LYS A 215 -6.91 2.51 -15.85
CA LYS A 215 -6.77 1.97 -17.21
C LYS A 215 -7.65 2.73 -18.23
N LYS A 216 -8.86 3.14 -17.85
CA LYS A 216 -9.72 3.99 -18.71
C LYS A 216 -9.12 5.39 -18.90
N LYS A 217 -8.66 6.05 -17.82
CA LYS A 217 -8.01 7.36 -17.88
C LYS A 217 -6.77 7.32 -18.77
N ILE A 218 -5.98 6.25 -18.68
CA ILE A 218 -4.79 6.03 -19.53
C ILE A 218 -5.20 5.94 -21.00
N LYS A 219 -6.17 5.07 -21.34
CA LYS A 219 -6.69 4.94 -22.71
C LYS A 219 -7.29 6.24 -23.26
N ALA A 220 -7.86 7.07 -22.39
CA ALA A 220 -8.41 8.37 -22.74
C ALA A 220 -7.36 9.50 -22.77
N GLY A 221 -6.08 9.23 -22.46
CA GLY A 221 -5.04 10.26 -22.36
C GLY A 221 -5.29 11.29 -21.25
N LYS A 222 -6.01 10.90 -20.19
CA LYS A 222 -6.41 11.73 -19.04
C LYS A 222 -5.79 11.28 -17.72
N PHE A 223 -4.88 10.31 -17.74
CA PHE A 223 -4.19 9.89 -16.51
C PHE A 223 -3.34 11.04 -15.94
N GLY A 224 -3.57 11.39 -14.68
CA GLY A 224 -2.87 12.50 -14.02
C GLY A 224 -3.27 13.90 -14.51
N ASP A 225 -4.38 14.04 -15.25
CA ASP A 225 -4.89 15.32 -15.74
C ASP A 225 -5.16 16.35 -14.63
N LYS A 226 -5.44 15.88 -13.42
CA LYS A 226 -5.66 16.69 -12.21
C LYS A 226 -4.45 16.72 -11.25
N ASN A 227 -3.25 16.32 -11.69
CA ASN A 227 -2.07 16.33 -10.83
C ASN A 227 -1.55 17.75 -10.53
N LEU A 228 -1.80 18.70 -11.42
CA LEU A 228 -1.36 20.09 -11.30
C LEU A 228 -2.55 20.99 -10.96
N ASN A 229 -2.32 22.04 -10.18
CA ASN A 229 -3.31 23.07 -9.84
C ASN A 229 -4.55 22.58 -9.07
N HIS A 230 -4.46 21.41 -8.43
CA HIS A 230 -5.50 20.88 -7.54
C HIS A 230 -4.95 20.61 -6.14
N HIS A 231 -5.73 20.94 -5.12
CA HIS A 231 -5.37 20.70 -3.72
C HIS A 231 -6.23 19.58 -3.12
N PHE A 232 -5.67 18.40 -3.05
CA PHE A 232 -6.29 17.22 -2.44
C PHE A 232 -5.97 17.16 -0.94
N ILE A 233 -6.57 18.08 -0.16
CA ILE A 233 -6.32 18.23 1.28
C ILE A 233 -7.57 17.84 2.07
N THR A 234 -7.37 17.17 3.20
CA THR A 234 -8.41 16.92 4.20
C THR A 234 -8.44 18.05 5.23
N LYS A 235 -9.65 18.50 5.59
CA LYS A 235 -9.82 19.49 6.68
C LYS A 235 -9.89 18.84 8.07
N ASN A 236 -10.17 17.54 8.11
CA ASN A 236 -10.31 16.77 9.35
C ASN A 236 -9.16 15.77 9.44
N ALA A 237 -8.70 15.51 10.66
CA ALA A 237 -7.84 14.38 10.96
C ALA A 237 -8.62 13.07 10.90
N PHE A 238 -7.89 11.97 10.66
CA PHE A 238 -8.43 10.62 10.83
C PHE A 238 -8.39 10.29 12.32
N THR A 239 -9.57 10.09 12.91
CA THR A 239 -9.74 9.69 14.31
C THR A 239 -10.75 8.54 14.39
N PRO A 240 -10.73 7.71 15.43
CA PRO A 240 -11.81 6.76 15.65
C PRO A 240 -13.17 7.50 15.74
N GLY A 241 -14.12 7.15 14.87
CA GLY A 241 -15.50 7.67 14.91
C GLY A 241 -15.96 8.56 13.74
N ASN A 242 -16.88 9.48 14.04
CA ASN A 242 -17.65 10.25 13.05
C ASN A 242 -16.83 11.13 12.08
N PRO A 243 -15.73 11.81 12.50
CA PRO A 243 -14.91 12.59 11.56
C PRO A 243 -14.37 11.75 10.40
N THR A 244 -13.91 10.54 10.69
CA THR A 244 -13.39 9.60 9.68
C THR A 244 -14.51 9.06 8.79
N LEU A 245 -15.70 8.79 9.33
CA LEU A 245 -16.85 8.42 8.49
C LEU A 245 -17.17 9.50 7.44
N LYS A 246 -17.08 10.79 7.79
CA LYS A 246 -17.25 11.90 6.83
C LYS A 246 -16.18 11.89 5.74
N LEU A 247 -14.92 11.57 6.08
CA LEU A 247 -13.84 11.42 5.11
C LEU A 247 -14.06 10.23 4.17
N MET A 248 -14.54 9.11 4.70
CA MET A 248 -14.92 7.94 3.92
C MET A 248 -16.02 8.27 2.90
N PHE A 249 -17.11 8.93 3.34
CA PHE A 249 -18.19 9.36 2.45
C PHE A 249 -17.72 10.38 1.41
N LYS A 250 -16.78 11.27 1.75
CA LYS A 250 -16.13 12.16 0.78
C LYS A 250 -15.40 11.34 -0.29
N GLY A 251 -14.62 10.32 0.11
CA GLY A 251 -13.94 9.41 -0.79
C GLY A 251 -14.91 8.69 -1.73
N ILE A 252 -16.00 8.12 -1.19
CA ILE A 252 -17.06 7.46 -1.97
C ILE A 252 -17.69 8.44 -2.98
N ARG A 253 -18.01 9.67 -2.57
CA ARG A 253 -18.62 10.66 -3.47
C ARG A 253 -17.68 11.05 -4.62
N ILE A 254 -16.39 11.23 -4.36
CA ILE A 254 -15.40 11.54 -5.41
C ILE A 254 -15.27 10.33 -6.34
N TRP A 255 -15.14 9.12 -5.78
CA TRP A 255 -15.08 7.89 -6.55
C TRP A 255 -16.27 7.72 -7.50
N LEU A 256 -17.50 7.85 -7.00
CA LEU A 256 -18.71 7.70 -7.83
C LEU A 256 -18.79 8.77 -8.92
N LYS A 257 -18.32 10.00 -8.66
CA LYS A 257 -18.21 11.03 -9.70
C LYS A 257 -17.22 10.62 -10.80
N CYS A 258 -16.06 10.06 -10.43
CA CYS A 258 -15.10 9.54 -11.41
C CYS A 258 -15.69 8.38 -12.21
N GLU A 259 -16.42 7.46 -11.56
CA GLU A 259 -17.11 6.36 -12.24
C GLU A 259 -18.10 6.86 -13.29
N LEU A 260 -18.95 7.83 -12.93
CA LEU A 260 -19.91 8.43 -13.85
C LEU A 260 -19.22 9.17 -15.01
N GLN A 261 -18.18 9.95 -14.70
CA GLN A 261 -17.42 10.68 -15.71
C GLN A 261 -16.79 9.75 -16.76
N TYR A 262 -16.23 8.61 -16.32
CA TYR A 262 -15.54 7.64 -17.17
C TYR A 262 -16.41 6.44 -17.59
N MET A 263 -17.73 6.54 -17.40
CA MET A 263 -18.69 5.55 -17.90
C MET A 263 -18.84 5.65 -19.42
N PHE A 264 -18.83 6.88 -19.96
CA PHE A 264 -19.12 7.20 -21.36
C PHE A 264 -17.91 7.76 -22.13
N THR A 265 -16.69 7.69 -21.58
CA THR A 265 -15.50 8.25 -22.22
C THR A 265 -14.96 7.30 -23.31
N SER A 266 -14.83 7.82 -24.53
CA SER A 266 -14.18 7.13 -25.64
C SER A 266 -12.64 7.16 -25.52
N PRO A 267 -11.93 6.18 -26.12
CA PRO A 267 -10.46 6.22 -26.22
C PRO A 267 -9.96 7.49 -26.90
N ALA A 268 -8.75 7.96 -26.54
CA ALA A 268 -8.13 9.09 -27.21
C ALA A 268 -7.81 8.74 -28.68
N SER A 269 -8.07 9.67 -29.60
CA SER A 269 -7.84 9.50 -31.04
C SER A 269 -6.41 9.81 -31.49
N ALA A 270 -5.54 10.31 -30.61
CA ALA A 270 -4.16 10.68 -30.92
C ALA A 270 -3.20 10.24 -29.80
N GLU A 271 -2.03 9.71 -30.20
CA GLU A 271 -0.91 9.47 -29.28
C GLU A 271 -0.37 10.81 -28.78
N ARG A 272 -0.14 10.92 -27.47
CA ARG A 272 0.39 12.13 -26.83
C ARG A 272 1.65 11.81 -26.06
N GLU A 273 2.62 12.73 -26.09
CA GLU A 273 3.82 12.62 -25.27
C GLU A 273 3.45 12.62 -23.78
N PRO A 274 3.98 11.68 -22.99
CA PRO A 274 3.69 11.60 -21.57
C PRO A 274 4.22 12.83 -20.83
N SER A 275 3.52 13.23 -19.77
CA SER A 275 3.99 14.30 -18.89
C SER A 275 5.39 13.96 -18.33
N PRO A 276 6.36 14.90 -18.34
CA PRO A 276 7.71 14.63 -17.86
C PRO A 276 7.77 14.27 -16.37
N THR A 277 6.73 14.62 -15.60
CA THR A 277 6.59 14.26 -14.18
C THR A 277 5.87 12.93 -13.94
N THR A 278 5.19 12.39 -14.96
CA THR A 278 4.54 11.07 -14.93
C THR A 278 4.77 10.39 -16.29
N PRO A 279 5.95 9.82 -16.55
CA PRO A 279 6.20 9.10 -17.79
C PRO A 279 5.22 7.93 -17.87
N MET A 280 4.30 7.96 -18.84
CA MET A 280 3.40 6.85 -19.14
C MET A 280 4.13 5.86 -20.05
N PRO A 281 3.90 4.54 -19.92
CA PRO A 281 4.30 3.60 -20.96
C PRO A 281 3.58 3.95 -22.26
N SER A 282 4.24 3.76 -23.41
CA SER A 282 3.54 3.86 -24.69
C SER A 282 2.42 2.82 -24.74
N VAL A 283 1.31 3.14 -25.41
CA VAL A 283 0.12 2.27 -25.48
C VAL A 283 0.47 0.85 -26.00
N ALA A 284 1.54 0.73 -26.78
CA ALA A 284 2.06 -0.52 -27.32
C ALA A 284 2.63 -1.50 -26.26
N SER A 285 3.07 -1.03 -25.09
CA SER A 285 3.63 -1.92 -24.06
C SER A 285 2.59 -2.55 -23.13
N MET A 286 1.32 -2.15 -23.25
CA MET A 286 0.23 -2.65 -22.38
C MET A 286 -0.44 -3.94 -22.87
N THR A 287 -0.11 -4.42 -24.07
CA THR A 287 -0.69 -5.62 -24.69
C THR A 287 0.11 -6.90 -24.43
N ALA A 288 1.30 -6.81 -23.83
CA ALA A 288 2.16 -7.95 -23.55
C ALA A 288 2.41 -8.09 -22.05
N ALA A 289 1.42 -8.59 -21.29
CA ALA A 289 1.69 -9.15 -19.97
C ALA A 289 2.00 -10.64 -20.15
N PRO A 290 3.21 -11.12 -19.84
CA PRO A 290 3.43 -12.55 -19.66
C PRO A 290 2.65 -13.00 -18.42
N VAL A 291 1.93 -14.11 -18.54
CA VAL A 291 1.41 -14.84 -17.39
C VAL A 291 2.60 -15.19 -16.49
N PRO A 292 2.60 -14.82 -15.19
CA PRO A 292 3.66 -15.28 -14.30
C PRO A 292 3.60 -16.80 -14.24
N LYS A 293 4.71 -17.46 -14.60
CA LYS A 293 4.90 -18.86 -14.25
C LYS A 293 4.96 -18.91 -12.73
N THR A 294 4.01 -19.60 -12.12
CA THR A 294 4.07 -19.99 -10.71
C THR A 294 5.34 -20.81 -10.46
N PRO A 295 5.98 -20.67 -9.28
CA PRO A 295 6.94 -21.66 -8.83
C PRO A 295 6.29 -23.05 -8.73
#